data_AF-A0M0P3-F1
#
_entry.id   AF-A0M0P3-F1
#
_cell.length_a   1.000
_cell.length_b   1.000
_cell.length_c   1.000
_cell.angle_alpha   90.00
_cell.angle_beta   90.00
_cell.angle_gamma   90.00
#
_symmetry.space_group_name_H-M   'P 1'
#
loop_
_entity.id
_entity.type
_entity.pdbx_description
1 polymer ?
#
loop_
_entity_poly.entity_id
_entity_poly.type
_entity_poly.pdbx_seq_one_letter_code
_entity_poly.pdbx_strand_id
1 'polypeptide(L)'
;MFGTSIHWTTFFYLLIDTFIVVIATIANINLKHLSFHRYIILGLLYIAYNATGGFLPIENLTDPLILQYIITYGVAIALCLYMIYYLFKDYDIIL
;
A
#
# COMPACT_ATOMS: atom_id res chain seq x y z
N MET A 1 12.66 -4.18 -4.85
CA MET A 1 12.74 -2.94 -5.66
C MET A 1 13.89 -2.06 -5.19
N PHE A 2 14.14 -1.94 -3.89
CA PHE A 2 15.47 -1.51 -3.44
C PHE A 2 16.52 -2.56 -3.84
N GLY A 3 17.72 -2.13 -4.19
CA GLY A 3 18.74 -2.97 -4.82
C GLY A 3 18.63 -3.10 -6.36
N THR A 4 17.62 -2.48 -6.98
CA THR A 4 17.49 -2.40 -8.45
C THR A 4 17.61 -0.95 -8.92
N SER A 5 17.64 -0.70 -10.24
CA SER A 5 17.70 0.66 -10.81
C SER A 5 16.50 1.56 -10.44
N ILE A 6 15.38 0.99 -9.99
CA ILE A 6 14.14 1.72 -9.66
C ILE A 6 14.00 2.07 -8.16
N HIS A 7 15.05 1.91 -7.36
CA HIS A 7 15.01 2.16 -5.92
C HIS A 7 14.61 3.60 -5.55
N TRP A 8 15.11 4.61 -6.28
CA TRP A 8 14.73 6.01 -6.06
C TRP A 8 13.25 6.25 -6.34
N THR A 9 12.73 5.70 -7.44
CA THR A 9 11.31 5.79 -7.77
C THR A 9 10.44 5.20 -6.65
N THR A 10 10.81 4.03 -6.15
CA THR A 10 10.09 3.34 -5.07
C THR A 10 10.14 4.14 -3.76
N PHE A 11 11.29 4.74 -3.45
CA PHE A 11 11.45 5.63 -2.29
C PHE A 11 10.52 6.86 -2.37
N PHE A 12 10.48 7.53 -3.52
CA PHE A 12 9.61 8.70 -3.69
C PHE A 12 8.13 8.32 -3.63
N TYR A 13 7.73 7.17 -4.18
CA TYR A 13 6.36 6.67 -4.02
C TYR A 13 6.01 6.45 -2.56
N LEU A 14 6.88 5.78 -1.79
CA LEU A 14 6.66 5.62 -0.34
C LEU A 14 6.51 6.95 0.38
N LEU A 15 7.35 7.93 0.07
CA LEU A 15 7.29 9.26 0.70
C LEU A 15 5.95 9.96 0.39
N ILE A 16 5.56 9.97 -0.88
CA ILE A 16 4.35 10.64 -1.35
C ILE A 16 3.10 9.94 -0.81
N ASP A 17 3.03 8.61 -0.89
CA ASP A 17 1.90 7.82 -0.39
C ASP A 17 1.72 8.03 1.12
N THR A 18 2.82 8.03 1.87
CA THR A 18 2.79 8.29 3.32
C THR A 18 2.27 9.70 3.62
N PHE A 19 2.75 10.71 2.90
CA PHE A 19 2.29 12.09 3.06
C PHE A 19 0.78 12.22 2.79
N ILE A 20 0.29 11.62 1.70
CA ILE A 20 -1.11 11.62 1.32
C ILE A 20 -1.96 10.93 2.40
N VAL A 21 -1.55 9.76 2.89
CA VAL A 21 -2.27 9.02 3.93
C VAL A 21 -2.34 9.79 5.24
N VAL A 22 -1.27 10.50 5.62
CA VAL A 22 -1.27 11.38 6.81
C VAL A 22 -2.30 12.49 6.66
N ILE A 23 -2.30 13.20 5.53
CA ILE A 23 -3.29 14.27 5.27
C ILE A 23 -4.71 13.70 5.28
N ALA A 24 -4.94 12.57 4.61
CA ALA A 24 -6.26 11.94 4.55
C ALA A 24 -6.74 11.49 5.93
N THR A 25 -5.84 10.98 6.77
CA THR A 25 -6.16 10.58 8.15
C THR A 25 -6.55 11.78 9.00
N ILE A 26 -5.81 12.89 8.89
CA ILE A 26 -6.16 14.15 9.58
C ILE A 26 -7.51 14.69 9.09
N ALA A 27 -7.76 14.67 7.78
CA ALA A 27 -9.02 15.12 7.20
C ALA A 27 -10.21 14.25 7.64
N ASN A 28 -10.03 12.93 7.73
CA ASN A 28 -11.07 11.99 8.13
C ASN A 28 -11.55 12.21 9.58
N ILE A 29 -10.65 12.59 10.49
CA ILE A 29 -11.01 12.94 11.88
C ILE A 29 -12.03 14.09 11.90
N ASN A 30 -11.88 15.05 11.00
CA ASN A 30 -12.70 16.26 10.93
C ASN A 30 -14.02 16.05 10.16
N LEU A 31 -14.01 15.24 9.10
CA LEU A 31 -15.14 15.14 8.16
C LEU A 31 -15.99 13.86 8.30
N LYS A 32 -15.45 12.79 8.91
CA LYS A 32 -16.15 11.52 9.23
C LYS A 32 -16.95 10.85 8.08
N HIS A 33 -16.54 10.97 6.82
CA HIS A 33 -17.19 10.21 5.73
C HIS A 33 -16.58 8.82 5.54
N LEU A 34 -17.43 7.82 5.29
CA LEU A 34 -17.02 6.43 5.04
C LEU A 34 -16.08 6.26 3.84
N SER A 35 -16.15 7.14 2.82
CA SER A 35 -15.23 7.12 1.68
C SER A 35 -13.79 7.45 2.08
N PHE A 36 -13.59 8.37 3.04
CA PHE A 36 -12.24 8.67 3.54
C PHE A 36 -11.61 7.48 4.24
N HIS A 37 -12.40 6.69 4.99
CA HIS A 37 -11.86 5.48 5.62
C HIS A 37 -11.38 4.46 4.57
N ARG A 38 -12.17 4.25 3.51
CA ARG A 38 -11.79 3.35 2.41
C ARG A 38 -10.55 3.85 1.66
N TYR A 39 -10.44 5.16 1.44
CA TYR A 39 -9.29 5.80 0.81
C TYR A 39 -8.01 5.64 1.65
N ILE A 40 -8.11 5.81 2.98
CA ILE A 40 -6.97 5.60 3.89
C ILE A 40 -6.49 4.14 3.84
N ILE A 41 -7.41 3.17 3.86
CA ILE A 41 -7.05 1.75 3.73
C ILE A 41 -6.33 1.50 2.39
N LEU A 42 -6.83 2.08 1.29
CA LEU A 42 -6.18 1.95 -0.02
C LEU A 42 -4.75 2.49 0.02
N GLY A 43 -4.55 3.69 0.57
CA GLY A 43 -3.21 4.29 0.70
C GLY A 43 -2.28 3.47 1.60
N LEU A 44 -2.78 2.92 2.72
CA LEU A 44 -1.99 2.02 3.57
C LEU A 44 -1.54 0.76 2.83
N LEU A 45 -2.39 0.20 1.95
CA LEU A 45 -2.02 -0.94 1.12
C LEU A 45 -0.96 -0.59 0.08
N TYR A 46 -1.01 0.61 -0.52
CA TYR A 46 0.06 1.10 -1.42
C TYR A 46 1.40 1.27 -0.69
N ILE A 47 1.37 1.84 0.53
CA ILE A 47 2.58 1.94 1.38
C ILE A 47 3.10 0.53 1.69
N ALA A 48 2.24 -0.38 2.14
CA ALA A 48 2.64 -1.75 2.45
C ALA A 48 3.23 -2.47 1.24
N TYR A 49 2.65 -2.30 0.05
CA TYR A 49 3.13 -2.90 -1.19
C TYR A 49 4.52 -2.37 -1.57
N ASN A 50 4.69 -1.04 -1.59
CA ASN A 50 5.98 -0.43 -1.92
C ASN A 50 7.03 -0.71 -0.84
N ALA A 51 6.65 -0.83 0.44
CA ALA A 51 7.56 -1.15 1.53
C ALA A 51 8.00 -2.61 1.48
N THR A 52 7.07 -3.55 1.36
CA THR A 52 7.40 -4.99 1.32
C THR A 52 8.10 -5.37 0.02
N GLY A 53 7.60 -4.95 -1.14
CA GLY A 53 8.29 -5.14 -2.44
C GLY A 53 9.58 -4.33 -2.56
N GLY A 54 9.71 -3.28 -1.76
CA GLY A 54 10.89 -2.45 -1.64
C GLY A 54 12.01 -3.12 -0.86
N PHE A 55 11.75 -3.38 0.41
CA PHE A 55 12.73 -3.78 1.43
C PHE A 55 12.89 -5.31 1.56
N LEU A 56 11.87 -6.10 1.24
CA LEU A 56 11.97 -7.56 1.29
C LEU A 56 12.37 -8.15 -0.08
N PRO A 57 13.11 -9.27 -0.11
CA PRO A 57 13.66 -9.97 1.04
C PRO A 57 14.92 -9.30 1.61
N ILE A 58 15.11 -9.40 2.93
CA ILE A 58 16.32 -9.01 3.65
C ILE A 58 17.20 -10.26 3.80
N GLU A 59 18.40 -10.22 3.21
CA GLU A 59 19.33 -11.37 3.12
C GLU A 59 19.82 -11.87 4.50
N ASN A 60 19.92 -10.98 5.49
CA ASN A 60 20.46 -11.29 6.83
C ASN A 60 19.37 -11.44 7.90
N LEU A 61 18.10 -11.60 7.52
CA LEU A 61 17.03 -11.84 8.48
C LEU A 61 17.01 -13.32 8.87
N THR A 62 16.78 -13.62 10.14
CA THR A 62 16.63 -15.00 10.66
C THR A 62 15.38 -15.69 10.10
N ASP A 63 14.42 -14.93 9.59
CA ASP A 63 13.17 -15.45 9.02
C ASP A 63 13.40 -16.19 7.70
N PRO A 64 12.66 -17.29 7.44
CA PRO A 64 12.75 -18.00 6.17
C PRO A 64 12.47 -17.09 4.99
N LEU A 65 13.34 -17.13 3.97
CA LEU A 65 13.18 -16.37 2.72
C LEU A 65 11.77 -16.53 2.11
N ILE A 66 11.20 -17.73 2.20
CA ILE A 66 9.85 -18.02 1.71
C ILE A 66 8.76 -17.21 2.42
N LEU A 67 8.90 -16.94 3.72
CA LEU A 67 7.94 -16.15 4.48
C LEU A 67 7.92 -14.71 4.01
N GLN A 68 9.10 -14.14 3.74
CA GLN A 68 9.24 -12.78 3.21
C GLN A 68 8.56 -12.65 1.83
N TYR A 69 8.69 -13.67 0.97
CA TYR A 69 7.96 -13.70 -0.31
C TYR A 69 6.45 -13.85 -0.13
N ILE A 70 5.99 -14.72 0.77
CA ILE A 70 4.55 -14.86 1.08
C ILE A 70 3.97 -13.51 1.52
N ILE A 71 4.69 -12.74 2.34
CA ILE A 71 4.28 -11.40 2.75
C ILE A 71 4.20 -10.46 1.55
N THR A 72 5.28 -10.34 0.76
CA THR A 72 5.31 -9.43 -0.39
C THR A 72 4.21 -9.73 -1.42
N TYR A 73 4.02 -11.00 -1.78
CA TYR A 73 2.98 -11.38 -2.74
C TYR A 73 1.57 -11.30 -2.13
N GLY A 74 1.41 -11.64 -0.85
CA GLY A 74 0.14 -11.49 -0.15
C GLY A 74 -0.34 -10.04 -0.11
N VAL A 75 0.56 -9.11 0.18
CA VAL A 75 0.26 -7.66 0.14
C VAL A 75 -0.09 -7.20 -1.27
N ALA A 76 0.63 -7.65 -2.30
CA ALA A 76 0.32 -7.31 -3.70
C ALA A 76 -1.07 -7.79 -4.12
N ILE A 77 -1.45 -9.02 -3.76
CA ILE A 77 -2.77 -9.58 -4.03
C ILE A 77 -3.85 -8.79 -3.27
N ALA A 78 -3.62 -8.47 -1.99
CA ALA A 78 -4.55 -7.69 -1.18
C ALA A 78 -4.77 -6.29 -1.78
N LEU A 79 -3.72 -5.60 -2.20
CA LEU A 79 -3.81 -4.31 -2.88
C LEU A 79 -4.62 -4.43 -4.18
N CYS A 80 -4.36 -5.43 -5.01
CA CYS A 80 -5.07 -5.65 -6.27
C CYS A 80 -6.58 -5.84 -6.04
N LEU A 81 -6.95 -6.75 -5.14
CA LEU A 81 -8.36 -7.03 -4.82
C LEU A 81 -9.05 -5.81 -4.19
N TYR A 82 -8.37 -5.13 -3.28
CA TYR A 82 -8.94 -3.98 -2.59
C TYR A 82 -9.09 -2.78 -3.52
N MET A 83 -8.17 -2.56 -4.46
CA MET A 83 -8.29 -1.52 -5.49
C MET A 83 -9.53 -1.73 -6.35
N ILE A 84 -9.79 -2.97 -6.79
CA ILE A 84 -11.00 -3.30 -7.55
C ILE A 84 -12.23 -2.99 -6.68
N TYR A 85 -12.28 -3.52 -5.46
CA TYR A 85 -13.38 -3.25 -4.52
C TYR A 85 -13.60 -1.74 -4.28
N TYR A 86 -12.51 -0.99 -4.10
CA TYR A 86 -12.54 0.45 -3.88
C TYR A 86 -13.17 1.19 -5.06
N LEU A 87 -12.75 0.87 -6.29
CA LEU A 87 -13.31 1.48 -7.50
C LEU A 87 -14.80 1.21 -7.63
N PHE A 88 -15.25 -0.04 -7.43
CA PHE A 88 -16.66 -0.38 -7.47
C PHE A 88 -17.48 0.36 -6.40
N LYS A 89 -16.93 0.52 -5.19
CA LYS A 89 -17.67 1.06 -4.05
C LYS A 89 -17.71 2.59 -3.98
N ASP A 90 -16.63 3.27 -4.36
CA ASP A 90 -16.53 4.72 -4.27
C ASP A 90 -16.89 5.44 -5.57
N TYR A 91 -16.79 4.78 -6.73
CA TYR A 91 -17.18 5.37 -8.03
C TYR A 91 -18.56 4.91 -8.53
N ASP A 92 -19.34 4.18 -7.72
CA ASP A 92 -20.67 3.64 -8.08
C ASP A 92 -20.68 3.00 -9.49
N ILE A 93 -19.61 2.27 -9.82
CA ILE A 93 -19.52 1.54 -11.09
C ILE A 93 -20.47 0.36 -10.98
N ILE A 94 -21.70 0.53 -11.44
CA ILE A 94 -22.69 -0.54 -11.52
C ILE A 94 -22.38 -1.37 -12.76
N LEU A 95 -22.19 -2.68 -12.58
CA LEU A 95 -22.07 -3.63 -13.68
C LEU A 95 -23.46 -4.05 -14.18
#